data_AF-X1JEB8-F1
#
_entry.id   AF-X1JEB8-F1
#
_cell.length_a   1.000
_cell.length_b   1.000
_cell.length_c   1.000
_cell.angle_alpha   90.00
_cell.angle_beta   90.00
_cell.angle_gamma   90.00
#
_symmetry.space_group_name_H-M   'P 1'
#
loop_
_entity.id
_entity.type
_entity.pdbx_description
1 polymer ?
#
loop_
_entity_poly.entity_id
_entity_poly.type
_entity_poly.pdbx_seq_one_letter_code
_entity_poly.pdbx_strand_id
1 'polypeptide(L)'
;IGYMVKYVDKEGYIYFSTIGGIDLHLVPGERVWIKTRKGIVLGVIGKKPIHLLEREEREKVAKIDQLWIDIGAKNQKEAKSKVSIGDPAVPAVGFEVLNRDMVIARGFDDRAGAFAVSETLRLISGKKPKASVFGVATVQEEIGLRGAVNCIQTLYLQDIIFSFNKFNYRVTKRCWSIG
;
A
#
# COMPACT_ATOMS: atom_id res chain seq x y z
N ILE A 1 1.42 1.22 1.38
CA ILE A 1 1.01 2.50 0.74
C ILE A 1 -0.43 2.41 0.24
N GLY A 2 -1.11 3.54 0.10
CA GLY A 2 -2.47 3.57 -0.46
C GLY A 2 -3.09 4.97 -0.48
N TYR A 3 -4.41 5.01 -0.55
CA TYR A 3 -5.20 6.23 -0.60
C TYR A 3 -6.22 6.25 0.53
N MET A 4 -6.74 7.43 0.85
CA MET A 4 -7.83 7.62 1.80
C MET A 4 -8.92 8.45 1.17
N VAL A 5 -10.17 8.01 1.26
CA VAL A 5 -11.32 8.79 0.79
C VAL A 5 -11.43 10.07 1.60
N LYS A 6 -11.41 11.22 0.92
CA LYS A 6 -11.47 12.56 1.54
C LYS A 6 -12.82 13.23 1.31
N TYR A 7 -13.36 13.11 0.11
CA TYR A 7 -14.58 13.81 -0.31
C TYR A 7 -15.29 13.05 -1.42
N VAL A 8 -16.62 13.19 -1.49
CA VAL A 8 -17.44 12.66 -2.58
C VAL A 8 -18.22 13.82 -3.16
N ASP A 9 -18.10 14.07 -4.45
CA ASP A 9 -18.77 15.20 -5.11
C ASP A 9 -20.24 14.92 -5.44
N LYS A 10 -20.90 15.90 -6.08
CA LYS A 10 -22.33 15.81 -6.44
C LYS A 10 -22.59 14.73 -7.50
N GLU A 11 -21.65 14.54 -8.41
CA GLU A 11 -21.74 13.57 -9.52
C GLU A 11 -21.45 12.14 -9.05
N GLY A 12 -20.83 11.98 -7.88
CA GLY A 12 -20.53 10.68 -7.28
C GLY A 12 -19.06 10.28 -7.40
N TYR A 13 -18.19 11.17 -7.88
CA TYR A 13 -16.75 10.95 -7.92
C TYR A 13 -16.13 11.10 -6.54
N ILE A 14 -15.12 10.26 -6.27
CA ILE A 14 -14.50 10.15 -4.96
C ILE A 14 -13.10 10.76 -5.01
N TYR A 15 -12.89 11.85 -4.29
CA TYR A 15 -11.60 12.50 -4.14
C TYR A 15 -10.86 11.93 -2.93
N PHE A 16 -9.55 11.77 -3.06
CA PHE A 16 -8.73 11.05 -2.09
C PHE A 16 -7.43 11.78 -1.76
N SER A 17 -6.82 11.41 -0.64
CA SER A 17 -5.44 11.77 -0.29
C SER A 17 -4.54 10.54 -0.32
N THR A 18 -3.23 10.73 -0.48
CA THR A 18 -2.25 9.64 -0.44
C THR A 18 -1.86 9.30 1.00
N ILE A 19 -1.61 8.02 1.25
CA ILE A 19 -1.02 7.50 2.49
C ILE A 19 0.32 6.86 2.11
N GLY A 20 1.42 7.49 2.54
CA GLY A 20 2.80 7.12 2.18
C GLY A 20 3.28 7.79 0.88
N GLY A 21 4.46 7.39 0.41
CA GLY A 21 5.07 7.91 -0.83
C GLY A 21 4.50 7.22 -2.07
N ILE A 22 3.70 7.94 -2.87
CA ILE A 22 3.12 7.45 -4.12
C ILE A 22 3.52 8.38 -5.26
N ASP A 23 4.04 7.80 -6.34
CA ASP A 23 4.32 8.53 -7.58
C ASP A 23 3.02 8.75 -8.38
N LEU A 24 2.56 10.00 -8.42
CA LEU A 24 1.31 10.40 -9.09
C LEU A 24 1.36 10.24 -10.62
N HIS A 25 2.53 10.05 -11.23
CA HIS A 25 2.63 9.77 -12.67
C HIS A 25 1.99 8.43 -13.07
N LEU A 26 2.01 7.45 -12.16
CA LEU A 26 1.59 6.07 -12.44
C LEU A 26 0.13 5.79 -12.07
N VAL A 27 -0.50 6.73 -11.35
CA VAL A 27 -1.82 6.56 -10.74
C VAL A 27 -3.00 6.68 -11.73
N PRO A 28 -2.99 7.58 -12.74
CA PRO A 28 -4.10 7.69 -13.67
C PRO A 28 -4.37 6.39 -14.45
N GLY A 29 -5.63 5.95 -14.49
CA GLY A 29 -6.05 4.71 -15.14
C GLY A 29 -5.88 3.46 -14.29
N GLU A 30 -5.32 3.58 -13.08
CA GLU A 30 -5.14 2.45 -12.17
C GLU A 30 -6.48 2.03 -11.53
N ARG A 31 -6.70 0.72 -11.41
CA ARG A 31 -7.85 0.18 -10.67
C ARG A 31 -7.54 0.17 -9.18
N VAL A 32 -8.53 0.43 -8.35
CA VAL A 32 -8.39 0.44 -6.89
C VAL A 32 -9.49 -0.34 -6.18
N TRP A 33 -9.13 -0.95 -5.06
CA TRP A 33 -10.05 -1.53 -4.09
C TRP A 33 -10.22 -0.58 -2.92
N ILE A 34 -11.43 -0.07 -2.74
CA ILE A 34 -11.82 0.69 -1.56
C ILE A 34 -12.36 -0.30 -0.53
N LYS A 35 -11.73 -0.36 0.64
CA LYS A 35 -12.19 -1.21 1.75
C LYS A 35 -13.19 -0.42 2.58
N THR A 36 -14.45 -0.83 2.53
CA THR A 36 -15.55 -0.19 3.26
C THR A 36 -16.06 -1.15 4.34
N ARG A 37 -16.94 -0.66 5.21
CA ARG A 37 -17.59 -1.49 6.24
C ARG A 37 -18.47 -2.61 5.66
N LYS A 38 -18.94 -2.45 4.42
CA LYS A 38 -19.85 -3.39 3.73
C LYS A 38 -19.12 -4.37 2.81
N GLY A 39 -17.80 -4.21 2.64
CA GLY A 39 -17.00 -5.04 1.76
C GLY A 39 -16.03 -4.23 0.90
N ILE A 40 -15.55 -4.84 -0.18
CA ILE A 40 -14.64 -4.21 -1.12
C ILE A 40 -15.43 -3.61 -2.28
N VAL A 41 -15.18 -2.34 -2.59
CA VAL A 41 -15.72 -1.65 -3.76
C VAL A 41 -14.59 -1.45 -4.77
N LEU A 42 -14.79 -1.91 -5.99
CA LEU A 42 -13.87 -1.66 -7.10
C LEU A 42 -14.11 -0.26 -7.66
N GLY A 43 -13.03 0.47 -7.92
CA GLY A 43 -13.06 1.73 -8.65
C GLY A 43 -11.87 1.86 -9.60
N VAL A 44 -11.88 2.92 -10.39
CA VAL A 44 -10.79 3.28 -11.31
C VAL A 44 -10.42 4.75 -11.11
N ILE A 45 -9.13 5.06 -11.13
CA ILE A 45 -8.66 6.43 -10.99
C ILE A 45 -8.74 7.14 -12.33
N GLY A 46 -9.58 8.17 -12.39
CA GLY A 46 -9.69 9.09 -13.51
C GLY A 46 -8.75 10.30 -13.36
N LYS A 47 -8.47 10.92 -14.51
CA LYS A 47 -7.81 12.22 -14.63
C LYS A 47 -8.63 13.09 -15.57
N LYS A 48 -8.60 14.40 -15.38
CA LYS A 48 -9.17 15.37 -16.34
C LYS A 48 -8.69 15.07 -17.77
N PRO A 49 -9.61 14.93 -18.76
CA PRO A 49 -9.26 14.59 -20.14
C PRO A 49 -8.24 15.55 -20.75
N ILE A 50 -7.31 15.02 -21.54
CA ILE A 50 -6.22 15.81 -22.15
C ILE A 50 -6.71 16.96 -23.03
N HIS A 51 -7.87 16.80 -23.69
CA HIS A 51 -8.47 17.81 -24.55
C HIS A 51 -9.03 19.03 -23.78
N LEU A 52 -9.22 18.90 -22.46
CA LEU A 52 -9.69 19.97 -21.57
C LEU A 52 -8.56 20.58 -20.72
N LEU A 53 -7.32 20.14 -20.95
CA LEU A 53 -6.13 20.68 -20.29
C LEU A 53 -5.43 21.68 -21.21
N GLU A 54 -5.10 22.84 -20.64
CA GLU A 54 -4.26 23.84 -21.29
C GLU A 54 -2.88 23.26 -21.62
N ARG A 55 -2.20 23.76 -22.66
CA ARG A 55 -0.89 23.20 -23.10
C ARG A 55 0.11 23.11 -21.95
N GLU A 56 0.12 24.10 -21.06
CA GLU A 56 1.02 24.19 -19.91
C GLU A 56 0.69 23.17 -18.80
N GLU A 57 -0.57 22.74 -18.68
CA GLU A 57 -0.99 21.71 -17.72
C GLU A 57 -0.70 20.30 -18.24
N ARG A 58 -0.52 20.12 -19.55
CA ARG A 58 -0.19 18.82 -20.16
C ARG A 58 1.23 18.37 -19.84
N GLU A 59 2.15 19.32 -19.68
CA GLU A 59 3.56 19.06 -19.39
C GLU A 59 3.82 18.80 -17.89
N LYS A 60 2.81 19.04 -17.03
CA LYS A 60 2.92 18.91 -15.58
C LYS A 60 2.24 17.63 -15.08
N VAL A 61 2.79 17.08 -14.00
CA VAL A 61 2.16 15.97 -13.27
C VAL A 61 0.78 16.41 -12.80
N ALA A 62 -0.22 15.56 -13.00
CA ALA A 62 -1.56 15.83 -12.46
C ALA A 62 -1.45 15.97 -10.95
N LYS A 63 -2.00 17.06 -10.41
CA LYS A 63 -2.08 17.22 -8.97
C LYS A 63 -3.13 16.25 -8.42
N ILE A 64 -2.97 15.83 -7.16
CA ILE A 64 -3.87 14.87 -6.51
C ILE A 64 -5.34 15.34 -6.48
N ASP A 65 -5.57 16.65 -6.42
CA ASP A 65 -6.90 17.28 -6.45
C ASP A 65 -7.57 17.22 -7.84
N GLN A 66 -6.80 16.91 -8.89
CA GLN A 66 -7.28 16.68 -10.26
C GLN A 66 -7.55 15.20 -10.55
N LEU A 67 -7.34 14.32 -9.55
CA LEU A 67 -7.58 12.88 -9.65
C LEU A 67 -8.80 12.51 -8.80
N TRP A 68 -9.58 11.56 -9.29
CA TRP A 68 -10.73 11.02 -8.58
C TRP A 68 -10.86 9.52 -8.84
N ILE A 69 -11.48 8.81 -7.91
CA ILE A 69 -11.88 7.42 -8.09
C ILE A 69 -13.33 7.41 -8.56
N ASP A 70 -13.56 6.77 -9.69
CA ASP A 70 -14.89 6.45 -10.20
C ASP A 70 -15.27 5.01 -9.80
N ILE A 71 -16.45 4.86 -9.22
CA ILE A 71 -17.06 3.58 -8.82
C ILE A 71 -18.37 3.29 -9.59
N GLY A 72 -18.65 4.06 -10.64
CA GLY A 72 -19.88 3.96 -11.44
C GLY A 72 -21.13 4.40 -10.69
N ALA A 73 -21.01 5.32 -9.73
CA ALA A 73 -22.16 5.88 -9.01
C ALA A 73 -22.83 6.98 -9.85
N LYS A 74 -24.17 7.05 -9.83
CA LYS A 74 -24.92 8.05 -10.59
C LYS A 74 -24.96 9.43 -9.94
N ASN A 75 -24.70 9.49 -8.63
CA ASN A 75 -24.76 10.71 -7.84
C ASN A 75 -24.08 10.50 -6.47
N GLN A 76 -23.92 11.61 -5.75
CA GLN A 76 -23.35 11.64 -4.40
C GLN A 76 -24.04 10.67 -3.42
N LYS A 77 -25.37 10.54 -3.48
CA LYS A 77 -26.13 9.71 -2.53
C LYS A 77 -25.81 8.23 -2.74
N GLU A 78 -25.76 7.79 -4.00
CA GLU A 78 -25.37 6.43 -4.34
C GLU A 78 -23.92 6.15 -3.92
N ALA A 79 -23.00 7.07 -4.22
CA ALA A 79 -21.60 6.92 -3.84
C ALA A 79 -21.43 6.81 -2.32
N LYS A 80 -22.04 7.72 -1.53
CA LYS A 80 -22.02 7.69 -0.06
C LYS A 80 -22.69 6.45 0.55
N SER A 81 -23.57 5.77 -0.19
CA SER A 81 -24.16 4.50 0.27
C SER A 81 -23.18 3.33 0.19
N LYS A 82 -22.18 3.43 -0.70
CA LYS A 82 -21.15 2.42 -0.98
C LYS A 82 -19.85 2.70 -0.23
N VAL A 83 -19.42 3.96 -0.17
CA VAL A 83 -18.15 4.41 0.44
C VAL A 83 -18.37 5.51 1.48
N SER A 84 -17.45 5.60 2.45
CA SER A 84 -17.43 6.62 3.49
C SER A 84 -16.13 7.42 3.47
N ILE A 85 -16.18 8.67 3.95
CA ILE A 85 -14.97 9.46 4.19
C ILE A 85 -14.11 8.73 5.22
N GLY A 86 -12.82 8.61 4.95
CA GLY A 86 -11.85 7.86 5.74
C GLY A 86 -11.67 6.40 5.32
N ASP A 87 -12.49 5.87 4.41
CA ASP A 87 -12.28 4.52 3.88
C ASP A 87 -10.91 4.45 3.15
N PRO A 88 -10.06 3.46 3.45
CA PRO A 88 -8.80 3.30 2.76
C PRO A 88 -9.01 2.63 1.40
N ALA A 89 -8.24 3.05 0.41
CA ALA A 89 -8.18 2.42 -0.90
C ALA A 89 -6.76 2.02 -1.26
N VAL A 90 -6.64 0.99 -2.08
CA VAL A 90 -5.35 0.43 -2.51
C VAL A 90 -5.42 0.03 -3.98
N PRO A 91 -4.30 0.02 -4.72
CA PRO A 91 -4.27 -0.59 -6.05
C PRO A 91 -4.86 -1.99 -6.08
N ALA A 92 -5.75 -2.23 -7.03
CA ALA A 92 -6.43 -3.49 -7.29
C ALA A 92 -5.57 -4.39 -8.17
N VAL A 93 -4.35 -4.65 -7.71
CA VAL A 93 -3.39 -5.54 -8.36
C VAL A 93 -3.33 -6.84 -7.57
N GLY A 94 -3.49 -7.94 -8.28
CA GLY A 94 -3.46 -9.29 -7.73
C GLY A 94 -2.05 -9.85 -7.57
N PHE A 95 -1.99 -11.14 -7.29
CA PHE A 95 -0.77 -11.94 -7.37
C PHE A 95 -0.75 -12.65 -8.73
N GLU A 96 0.37 -12.57 -9.44
CA GLU A 96 0.56 -13.19 -10.73
C GLU A 96 1.94 -13.84 -10.81
N VAL A 97 2.04 -14.97 -11.50
CA VAL A 97 3.32 -15.60 -11.82
C VAL A 97 3.83 -15.00 -13.11
N LEU A 98 4.93 -14.25 -13.03
CA LEU A 98 5.58 -13.64 -14.19
C LEU A 98 6.42 -14.67 -14.96
N ASN A 99 7.09 -15.57 -14.23
CA ASN A 99 7.86 -16.68 -14.77
C ASN A 99 8.06 -17.73 -13.67
N ARG A 100 8.66 -18.88 -13.99
CA ARG A 100 8.90 -20.03 -13.11
C ARG A 100 9.20 -19.65 -11.65
N ASP A 101 10.15 -18.73 -11.45
CA ASP A 101 10.63 -18.32 -10.12
C ASP A 101 10.37 -16.84 -9.83
N MET A 102 9.54 -16.17 -10.63
CA MET A 102 9.25 -14.74 -10.50
C MET A 102 7.76 -14.48 -10.41
N VAL A 103 7.38 -13.67 -9.43
CA VAL A 103 6.00 -13.33 -9.12
C VAL A 103 5.83 -11.82 -9.04
N ILE A 104 4.67 -11.33 -9.45
CA ILE A 104 4.27 -9.94 -9.34
C ILE A 104 3.13 -9.90 -8.33
N ALA A 105 3.25 -9.04 -7.33
CA ALA A 105 2.15 -8.77 -6.42
C ALA A 105 2.33 -7.40 -5.79
N ARG A 106 1.22 -6.85 -5.30
CA ARG A 106 1.24 -5.65 -4.48
C ARG A 106 1.65 -5.97 -3.06
N GLY A 107 2.47 -5.10 -2.48
CA GLY A 107 2.78 -5.12 -1.05
C GLY A 107 3.70 -6.26 -0.63
N PHE A 108 4.58 -6.74 -1.52
CA PHE A 108 5.72 -7.55 -1.08
C PHE A 108 6.54 -6.82 -0.02
N ASP A 109 6.59 -5.50 -0.13
CA ASP A 109 7.02 -4.60 0.93
C ASP A 109 5.86 -4.33 1.92
N ASP A 110 5.87 -4.81 3.16
CA ASP A 110 6.81 -5.76 3.78
C ASP A 110 6.15 -7.14 4.08
N ARG A 111 5.19 -7.56 3.25
CA ARG A 111 4.56 -8.89 3.43
C ARG A 111 5.55 -10.03 3.25
N ALA A 112 6.61 -9.83 2.44
CA ALA A 112 7.67 -10.81 2.27
C ALA A 112 8.50 -10.96 3.56
N GLY A 113 8.88 -9.86 4.23
CA GLY A 113 9.55 -9.89 5.52
C GLY A 113 8.68 -10.53 6.60
N ALA A 114 7.41 -10.14 6.69
CA ALA A 114 6.46 -10.74 7.62
C ALA A 114 6.30 -12.25 7.39
N PHE A 115 6.31 -12.72 6.14
CA PHE A 115 6.29 -14.15 5.81
C PHE A 115 7.58 -14.84 6.27
N ALA A 116 8.76 -14.27 5.98
CA ALA A 116 10.04 -14.84 6.39
C ALA A 116 10.16 -14.99 7.92
N VAL A 117 9.71 -13.98 8.67
CA VAL A 117 9.68 -14.03 10.14
C VAL A 117 8.70 -15.11 10.62
N SER A 118 7.48 -15.14 10.06
CA SER A 118 6.46 -16.14 10.43
C SER A 118 6.93 -17.58 10.14
N GLU A 119 7.57 -17.80 9.00
CA GLU A 119 8.11 -19.09 8.59
C GLU A 119 9.30 -19.50 9.47
N THR A 120 10.14 -18.54 9.86
CA THR A 120 11.22 -18.78 10.82
C THR A 120 10.66 -19.25 12.16
N LEU A 121 9.63 -18.57 12.70
CA LEU A 121 8.96 -18.97 13.94
C LEU A 121 8.34 -20.37 13.82
N ARG A 122 7.71 -20.69 12.69
CA ARG A 122 7.15 -22.03 12.41
C ARG A 122 8.23 -23.12 12.44
N LEU A 123 9.38 -22.90 11.79
CA LEU A 123 10.48 -23.86 11.71
C LEU A 123 11.18 -24.07 13.06
N ILE A 124 11.21 -23.07 13.94
CA ILE A 124 11.81 -23.18 15.27
C ILE A 124 10.83 -23.61 16.36
N SER A 125 9.52 -23.61 16.11
CA SER A 125 8.51 -23.96 17.12
C SER A 125 8.68 -25.37 17.69
N GLY A 126 9.21 -26.31 16.89
CA GLY A 126 9.58 -27.67 17.33
C GLY A 126 10.99 -27.79 17.89
N LYS A 127 11.77 -26.71 17.89
CA LYS A 127 13.14 -26.64 18.40
C LYS A 127 13.11 -25.98 19.78
N LYS A 128 14.03 -26.36 20.67
CA LYS A 128 14.23 -25.68 21.96
C LYS A 128 15.41 -24.72 21.84
N PRO A 129 15.23 -23.52 21.25
CA PRO A 129 16.33 -22.57 21.13
C PRO A 129 16.83 -22.13 22.51
N LYS A 130 18.11 -21.82 22.61
CA LYS A 130 18.72 -21.27 23.83
C LYS A 130 18.31 -19.81 24.10
N ALA A 131 17.74 -19.14 23.10
CA ALA A 131 17.30 -17.76 23.16
C ALA A 131 15.77 -17.68 22.97
N SER A 132 15.15 -16.70 23.62
CA SER A 132 13.76 -16.34 23.37
C SER A 132 13.65 -15.59 22.03
N VAL A 133 12.76 -16.04 21.16
CA VAL A 133 12.58 -15.46 19.83
C VAL A 133 11.21 -14.79 19.75
N PHE A 134 11.18 -13.53 19.32
CA PHE A 134 9.96 -12.75 19.16
C PHE A 134 9.84 -12.31 17.70
N GLY A 135 8.70 -12.57 17.07
CA GLY A 135 8.35 -12.01 15.77
C GLY A 135 7.40 -10.83 15.95
N VAL A 136 7.72 -9.70 15.34
CA VAL A 136 6.93 -8.47 15.47
C VAL A 136 6.52 -7.98 14.08
N ALA A 137 5.22 -7.93 13.83
CA ALA A 137 4.66 -7.26 12.66
C ALA A 137 4.33 -5.81 13.03
N THR A 138 5.18 -4.87 12.64
CA THR A 138 5.00 -3.45 13.00
C THR A 138 3.93 -2.80 12.13
N VAL A 139 3.23 -1.79 12.68
CA VAL A 139 2.26 -0.97 11.94
C VAL A 139 2.85 0.40 11.63
N GLN A 140 2.38 1.04 10.54
CA GLN A 140 2.77 2.41 10.17
C GLN A 140 4.29 2.62 9.94
N GLU A 141 5.00 1.60 9.46
CA GLU A 141 6.40 1.72 9.01
C GLU A 141 6.53 2.86 7.97
N GLU A 142 5.68 2.82 6.94
CA GLU A 142 5.76 3.73 5.79
C GLU A 142 5.33 5.18 6.07
N ILE A 143 4.85 5.47 7.28
CA ILE A 143 4.47 6.83 7.72
C ILE A 143 5.47 7.34 8.78
N GLY A 144 6.67 6.75 8.81
CA GLY A 144 7.79 7.20 9.64
C GLY A 144 8.11 6.30 10.83
N LEU A 145 8.14 4.97 10.65
CA LEU A 145 8.66 3.99 11.61
C LEU A 145 7.99 3.97 13.01
N ARG A 146 6.79 4.56 13.14
CA ARG A 146 6.14 4.78 14.44
C ARG A 146 5.82 3.50 15.19
N GLY A 147 5.52 2.41 14.48
CA GLY A 147 5.27 1.10 15.10
C GLY A 147 6.53 0.45 15.67
N ALA A 148 7.68 0.58 14.99
CA ALA A 148 8.93 -0.05 15.41
C ALA A 148 9.42 0.51 16.76
N VAL A 149 9.30 1.83 16.95
CA VAL A 149 9.70 2.51 18.19
C VAL A 149 8.88 2.01 19.40
N ASN A 150 7.56 1.89 19.25
CA ASN A 150 6.69 1.39 20.33
C ASN A 150 6.98 -0.08 20.68
N CYS A 151 7.31 -0.92 19.70
CA CYS A 151 7.59 -2.33 19.94
C CYS A 151 8.90 -2.55 20.72
N ILE A 152 9.96 -1.80 20.38
CA ILE A 152 11.25 -1.89 21.08
C ILE A 152 11.09 -1.51 22.55
N GLN A 153 10.31 -0.46 22.82
CA GLN A 153 10.09 0.04 24.18
C GLN A 153 9.21 -0.90 25.03
N THR A 154 8.29 -1.64 24.41
CA THR A 154 7.38 -2.55 25.12
C THR A 154 8.00 -3.92 25.42
N LEU A 155 8.83 -4.45 24.51
CA LEU A 155 9.37 -5.80 24.61
C LEU A 155 10.71 -5.87 25.36
N TYR A 156 11.27 -4.74 25.81
CA TYR A 156 12.61 -4.68 26.43
C TYR A 156 13.66 -5.49 25.65
N LEU A 157 13.63 -5.43 24.31
CA LEU A 157 14.58 -6.15 23.45
C LEU A 157 15.96 -5.51 23.60
N GLN A 158 16.89 -6.20 24.26
CA GLN A 158 18.23 -5.66 24.59
C GLN A 158 19.39 -6.30 23.81
N ASP A 159 19.13 -7.35 23.01
CA ASP A 159 20.21 -8.18 22.46
C ASP A 159 20.44 -8.00 20.94
N ILE A 160 19.62 -8.62 20.08
CA ILE A 160 19.82 -8.59 18.62
C ILE A 160 18.48 -8.34 17.93
N ILE A 161 18.43 -7.33 17.06
CA ILE A 161 17.25 -6.96 16.28
C ILE A 161 17.57 -7.14 14.80
N PHE A 162 16.77 -7.96 14.11
CA PHE A 162 16.79 -8.07 12.65
C PHE A 162 15.58 -7.34 12.08
N SER A 163 15.82 -6.37 11.21
CA SER A 163 14.77 -5.73 10.42
C SER A 163 14.78 -6.34 9.02
N PHE A 164 13.64 -6.89 8.61
CA PHE A 164 13.42 -7.30 7.24
C PHE A 164 12.59 -6.20 6.59
N ASN A 165 13.20 -5.44 5.69
CA ASN A 165 12.54 -4.39 4.90
C ASN A 165 13.05 -4.50 3.47
N LYS A 166 12.35 -3.87 2.52
CA LYS A 166 12.72 -3.88 1.11
C LYS A 166 14.11 -3.29 0.88
N PHE A 167 14.88 -4.01 0.08
CA PHE A 167 16.00 -3.48 -0.69
C PHE A 167 15.50 -3.11 -2.10
N ASN A 168 15.57 -1.84 -2.49
CA ASN A 168 15.22 -1.40 -3.85
C ASN A 168 16.27 -1.89 -4.86
N TYR A 169 16.15 -3.11 -5.38
CA TYR A 169 16.99 -3.57 -6.49
C TYR A 169 16.24 -4.39 -7.54
N ARG A 170 16.58 -4.05 -8.78
CA ARG A 170 16.29 -4.77 -10.02
C ARG A 170 16.71 -6.24 -9.84
N VAL A 171 15.86 -7.17 -10.27
CA VAL A 171 16.17 -8.61 -10.38
C VAL A 171 17.23 -8.82 -11.46
N THR A 172 18.48 -8.42 -11.20
CA THR A 172 19.68 -8.83 -11.95
C THR A 172 20.93 -8.57 -11.11
N LYS A 173 21.46 -9.67 -10.55
CA LYS A 173 22.86 -9.93 -10.14
C LYS A 173 23.52 -9.04 -9.07
N ARG A 174 23.78 -9.71 -7.93
CA ARG A 174 24.90 -9.55 -6.98
C ARG A 174 25.14 -8.16 -6.37
N CYS A 175 24.75 -8.00 -5.11
CA CYS A 175 25.63 -7.55 -4.02
C CYS A 175 24.88 -7.62 -2.69
N TRP A 176 25.49 -8.23 -1.68
CA TRP A 176 24.99 -8.31 -0.31
C TRP A 176 25.58 -7.16 0.50
N SER A 177 24.77 -6.48 1.31
CA SER A 177 25.25 -5.65 2.41
C SER A 177 24.30 -5.81 3.60
N ILE A 178 24.88 -6.09 4.77
CA ILE A 178 24.21 -6.24 6.06
C ILE A 178 24.17 -4.85 6.69
N GLY A 179 22.98 -4.38 7.07
CA GLY A 179 22.75 -3.19 7.88
C GLY A 179 22.26 -3.58 9.26
#